data_AF-A0A419GWD3-F1
#
_entry.id   AF-A0A419GWD3-F1
#
_cell.length_a   1.000
_cell.length_b   1.000
_cell.length_c   1.000
_cell.angle_alpha   90.00
_cell.angle_beta   90.00
_cell.angle_gamma   90.00
#
_symmetry.space_group_name_H-M   'P 1'
#
loop_
_entity.id
_entity.type
_entity.pdbx_description
1 polymer ?
#
loop_
_entity_poly.entity_id
_entity_poly.type
_entity_poly.pdbx_seq_one_letter_code
_entity_poly.pdbx_strand_id
1 'polypeptide(L)'
;MMKLTPLDIRHKEFTRAMRGYKDLEVDEFLDQIVEEFERLFNENIDYKDRLENLESKMEQYQNIEETLKKTLVSAQQQADELKQNAQKEADLILRDAELKSRGIINDSYAERQKVQRSVQALKQKYEDLRYEIRKVIESFVNIIDQDQAAARLEELDEVIEAAPEAAAEPAVEAATPDSVPESLEARESARETDFPGDAGYAREEEGMEDAVRIPQVEVIEDKTIIADDPFADLDTDTDDQKFKW
;
A
#
# COMPACT_ATOMS: atom_id res chain seq x y z
N MET A 1 -37.54 -44.38 47.95
CA MET A 1 -38.56 -43.80 48.85
C MET A 1 -38.24 -44.27 50.27
N MET A 2 -38.08 -43.35 51.23
CA MET A 2 -37.76 -43.69 52.61
C MET A 2 -38.91 -44.47 53.25
N LYS A 3 -38.56 -45.45 54.10
CA LYS A 3 -39.51 -46.41 54.70
C LYS A 3 -40.08 -45.95 56.05
N LEU A 4 -39.45 -44.97 56.71
CA LEU A 4 -39.88 -44.38 57.97
C LEU A 4 -39.45 -42.91 58.04
N THR A 5 -40.30 -42.06 58.61
CA THR A 5 -40.03 -40.69 59.00
C THR A 5 -39.91 -40.56 60.53
N PRO A 6 -39.30 -39.50 61.08
CA PRO A 6 -39.26 -39.30 62.53
C PRO A 6 -40.66 -39.24 63.16
N LEU A 7 -41.63 -38.66 62.44
CA LEU A 7 -43.04 -38.65 62.81
C LEU A 7 -43.65 -40.06 62.89
N ASP A 8 -43.21 -40.99 62.05
CA ASP A 8 -43.68 -42.39 62.08
C ASP A 8 -43.13 -43.15 63.29
N ILE A 9 -41.93 -42.79 63.76
CA ILE A 9 -41.33 -43.37 64.96
C ILE A 9 -42.08 -42.87 66.20
N ARG A 10 -42.42 -41.58 66.27
CA ARG A 10 -43.12 -40.98 67.40
C ARG A 10 -44.56 -41.47 67.58
N HIS A 11 -45.24 -41.83 66.49
CA HIS A 11 -46.60 -42.39 66.53
C HIS A 11 -46.63 -43.92 66.51
N LYS A 12 -45.49 -44.59 66.74
CA LYS A 12 -45.42 -46.04 66.67
C LYS A 12 -46.00 -46.68 67.93
N GLU A 13 -47.14 -47.36 67.80
CA GLU A 13 -47.71 -48.16 68.88
C GLU A 13 -47.20 -49.61 68.85
N PHE A 14 -46.81 -50.13 70.01
CA PHE A 14 -46.42 -51.52 70.20
C PHE A 14 -47.52 -52.33 70.89
N THR A 15 -47.64 -53.61 70.52
CA THR A 15 -48.58 -54.54 71.18
C THR A 15 -47.97 -55.10 72.46
N ARG A 16 -48.77 -55.20 73.53
CA ARG A 16 -48.31 -55.75 74.82
C ARG A 16 -48.32 -57.28 74.81
N ALA A 17 -47.26 -57.88 75.34
CA ALA A 17 -47.11 -59.33 75.52
C ALA A 17 -46.80 -59.67 76.99
N MET A 18 -47.17 -60.89 77.43
CA MET A 18 -47.03 -61.35 78.82
C MET A 18 -45.57 -61.29 79.37
N ARG A 19 -44.59 -61.20 78.47
CA ARG A 19 -43.17 -61.01 78.77
C ARG A 19 -42.58 -60.07 77.72
N GLY A 20 -42.56 -58.77 78.02
CA GLY A 20 -42.13 -57.71 77.10
C GLY A 20 -41.18 -56.71 77.75
N TYR A 21 -40.65 -55.79 76.95
CA TYR A 21 -39.89 -54.65 77.46
C TYR A 21 -40.81 -53.71 78.24
N LYS A 22 -40.21 -52.90 79.12
CA LYS A 22 -40.94 -51.96 79.95
C LYS A 22 -41.26 -50.71 79.13
N ASP A 23 -42.54 -50.40 78.95
CA ASP A 23 -43.04 -49.30 78.12
C ASP A 23 -42.25 -47.99 78.32
N LEU A 24 -42.04 -47.56 79.58
CA LEU A 24 -41.30 -46.32 79.90
C LEU A 24 -39.84 -46.28 79.39
N GLU A 25 -39.11 -47.40 79.47
CA GLU A 25 -37.71 -47.45 79.00
C GLU A 25 -37.64 -47.47 77.47
N VAL A 26 -38.66 -48.04 76.81
CA VAL A 26 -38.78 -48.02 75.35
C VAL A 26 -39.13 -46.61 74.88
N ASP A 27 -40.05 -45.92 75.54
CA ASP A 27 -40.45 -44.56 75.20
C ASP A 27 -39.26 -43.58 75.34
N GLU A 28 -38.52 -43.60 76.46
CA GLU A 28 -37.32 -42.76 76.64
C GLU A 28 -36.26 -43.01 75.56
N PHE A 29 -36.09 -44.27 75.13
CA PHE A 29 -35.16 -44.62 74.05
C PHE A 29 -35.66 -44.17 72.68
N LEU A 30 -36.97 -44.29 72.41
CA LEU A 30 -37.57 -43.79 71.18
C LEU A 30 -37.47 -42.28 71.06
N ASP A 31 -37.64 -41.52 72.14
CA ASP A 31 -37.46 -40.07 72.13
C ASP A 31 -36.03 -39.68 71.69
N GLN A 32 -35.01 -40.37 72.24
CA GLN A 32 -33.61 -40.18 71.81
C GLN A 32 -33.39 -40.56 70.34
N ILE A 33 -34.00 -41.66 69.87
CA ILE A 33 -33.92 -42.05 68.46
C ILE A 33 -34.57 -41.01 67.57
N VAL A 34 -35.74 -40.47 67.95
CA VAL A 34 -36.46 -39.46 67.17
C VAL A 34 -35.60 -38.22 67.03
N GLU A 35 -35.01 -37.72 68.12
CA GLU A 35 -34.17 -36.52 68.11
C GLU A 35 -32.93 -36.68 67.20
N GLU A 36 -32.22 -37.80 67.32
CA GLU A 36 -31.07 -38.12 66.48
C GLU A 36 -31.47 -38.35 65.02
N PHE A 37 -32.61 -38.99 64.78
CA PHE A 37 -33.11 -39.28 63.43
C PHE A 37 -33.61 -38.01 62.75
N GLU A 38 -34.25 -37.08 63.46
CA GLU A 38 -34.60 -35.75 62.96
C GLU A 38 -33.34 -34.97 62.57
N ARG A 39 -32.29 -34.99 63.40
CA ARG A 39 -31.01 -34.34 63.07
C ARG A 39 -30.42 -34.91 61.78
N LEU A 40 -30.28 -36.24 61.70
CA LEU A 40 -29.73 -36.91 60.51
C LEU A 40 -30.59 -36.70 59.27
N PHE A 41 -31.91 -36.65 59.43
CA PHE A 41 -32.85 -36.41 58.34
C PHE A 41 -32.69 -35.01 57.76
N ASN A 42 -32.62 -33.99 58.62
CA ASN A 42 -32.40 -32.60 58.20
C ASN A 42 -31.02 -32.42 57.55
N GLU A 43 -29.97 -33.01 58.13
CA GLU A 43 -28.63 -33.01 57.51
C GLU A 43 -28.65 -33.69 56.13
N ASN A 44 -29.38 -34.81 55.98
CA ASN A 44 -29.48 -35.50 54.70
C ASN A 44 -30.17 -34.65 53.62
N ILE A 45 -31.17 -33.85 54.00
CA ILE A 45 -31.82 -32.90 53.11
C ILE A 45 -30.83 -31.79 52.71
N ASP A 46 -30.18 -31.13 53.66
CA ASP A 46 -29.20 -30.08 53.38
C ASP A 46 -28.05 -30.59 52.49
N TYR A 47 -27.54 -31.79 52.75
CA TYR A 47 -26.51 -32.40 51.89
C TYR A 47 -27.01 -32.70 50.48
N LYS A 48 -28.26 -33.13 50.30
CA LYS A 48 -28.84 -33.34 48.96
C LYS A 48 -29.01 -32.03 48.20
N ASP A 49 -29.53 -31.00 48.86
CA ASP A 49 -29.72 -29.69 48.25
C ASP A 49 -28.37 -29.08 47.83
N ARG A 50 -27.34 -29.23 48.68
CA ARG A 50 -25.97 -28.82 48.33
C ARG A 50 -25.43 -29.61 47.14
N LEU A 51 -25.63 -30.93 47.13
CA LEU A 51 -25.15 -31.79 46.06
C LEU A 51 -25.80 -31.41 44.73
N GLU A 52 -27.11 -31.18 44.69
CA GLU A 52 -27.82 -30.71 43.50
C GLU A 52 -27.31 -29.33 43.03
N ASN A 53 -27.04 -28.41 43.95
CA ASN A 53 -26.46 -27.11 43.62
C ASN A 53 -25.05 -27.23 43.03
N LEU A 54 -24.22 -28.10 43.61
CA LEU A 54 -22.86 -28.38 43.14
C LEU A 54 -22.87 -29.05 41.76
N GLU A 55 -23.76 -30.02 41.54
CA GLU A 55 -23.94 -30.68 40.25
C GLU A 55 -24.38 -29.68 39.17
N SER A 56 -25.34 -28.80 39.47
CA SER A 56 -25.77 -27.75 38.55
C SER A 56 -24.64 -26.77 38.20
N LYS A 57 -23.82 -26.37 39.18
CA LYS A 57 -22.63 -25.54 38.92
C LYS A 57 -21.59 -26.27 38.09
N MET A 58 -21.38 -27.56 38.33
CA MET A 58 -20.44 -28.37 37.56
C MET A 58 -20.86 -28.44 36.09
N GLU A 59 -22.14 -28.67 35.82
CA GLU A 59 -22.69 -28.67 34.46
C GLU A 59 -22.52 -27.30 33.78
N GLN A 60 -22.78 -26.20 34.50
CA GLN A 60 -22.52 -24.85 33.98
C GLN A 60 -21.05 -24.63 33.63
N TYR A 61 -20.12 -25.04 34.50
CA TYR A 61 -18.69 -24.91 34.22
C TYR A 61 -18.24 -25.78 33.05
N GLN A 62 -18.77 -27.00 32.90
CA GLN A 62 -18.49 -27.85 31.74
C GLN A 62 -18.96 -27.21 30.44
N ASN A 63 -20.16 -26.62 30.43
CA ASN A 63 -20.69 -25.91 29.26
C ASN A 63 -19.85 -24.68 28.90
N ILE A 64 -19.38 -23.93 29.91
CA ILE A 64 -18.49 -22.79 29.71
C ILE A 64 -17.13 -23.25 29.16
N GLU A 65 -16.56 -24.32 29.72
CA GLU A 65 -15.29 -24.90 29.26
C GLU A 65 -15.39 -25.36 27.79
N GLU A 66 -16.46 -26.05 27.43
CA GLU A 66 -16.69 -26.49 26.05
C GLU A 66 -16.82 -25.30 25.10
N THR A 67 -17.59 -24.29 25.49
CA THR A 67 -17.77 -23.06 24.69
C THR A 67 -16.46 -22.31 24.53
N LEU A 68 -15.67 -22.20 25.61
CA LEU A 68 -14.37 -21.53 25.60
C LEU A 68 -13.39 -22.29 24.70
N LYS A 69 -13.34 -23.61 24.81
CA LYS A 69 -12.51 -24.47 23.96
C LYS A 69 -12.88 -24.33 22.49
N LYS A 70 -14.17 -24.36 22.16
CA LYS A 70 -14.66 -24.16 20.78
C LYS A 70 -14.30 -22.77 20.26
N THR A 71 -14.45 -21.75 21.08
CA THR A 71 -14.10 -20.36 20.72
C THR A 71 -12.60 -20.22 20.50
N LEU A 72 -11.77 -20.81 21.36
CA LEU A 72 -10.32 -20.79 21.23
C LEU A 72 -9.86 -21.47 19.94
N VAL A 73 -10.40 -22.66 19.62
CA VAL A 73 -10.10 -23.37 18.38
C VAL A 73 -10.53 -22.54 17.16
N SER A 74 -11.73 -21.95 17.19
CA SER A 74 -12.21 -21.08 16.12
C SER A 74 -11.34 -19.83 15.95
N ALA A 75 -10.93 -19.19 17.05
CA ALA A 75 -10.06 -18.02 17.00
C ALA A 75 -8.69 -18.38 16.43
N GLN A 76 -8.13 -19.53 16.80
CA GLN A 76 -6.88 -20.03 16.22
C GLN A 76 -7.00 -20.29 14.72
N GLN A 77 -8.09 -20.94 14.28
CA GLN A 77 -8.35 -21.17 12.86
C GLN A 77 -8.47 -19.85 12.08
N GLN A 78 -9.19 -18.87 12.62
CA GLN A 78 -9.32 -17.55 11.99
C GLN A 78 -7.97 -16.81 11.92
N ALA A 79 -7.16 -16.90 12.97
CA ALA A 79 -5.82 -16.31 12.97
C ALA A 79 -4.91 -16.97 11.92
N ASP A 80 -4.95 -18.29 11.79
CA ASP A 80 -4.19 -19.03 10.79
C ASP A 80 -4.66 -18.71 9.36
N GLU A 81 -5.96 -18.61 9.13
CA GLU A 81 -6.54 -18.20 7.85
C GLU A 81 -6.13 -16.76 7.48
N LEU A 82 -6.21 -15.82 8.44
CA LEU A 82 -5.78 -14.45 8.25
C LEU A 82 -4.31 -14.38 7.87
N LYS A 83 -3.45 -15.15 8.56
CA LYS A 83 -2.01 -15.22 8.26
C LYS A 83 -1.76 -15.76 6.86
N GLN A 84 -2.45 -16.83 6.46
CA GLN A 84 -2.31 -17.40 5.11
C GLN A 84 -2.79 -16.43 4.02
N ASN A 85 -3.88 -15.71 4.26
CA ASN A 85 -4.40 -14.73 3.31
C ASN A 85 -3.46 -13.53 3.18
N ALA A 86 -2.97 -13.00 4.30
CA ALA A 86 -1.98 -11.92 4.30
C ALA A 86 -0.68 -12.32 3.57
N GLN A 87 -0.22 -13.57 3.73
CA GLN A 87 0.94 -14.09 3.00
C GLN A 87 0.69 -14.15 1.50
N LYS A 88 -0.47 -14.68 1.08
CA LYS A 88 -0.85 -14.73 -0.35
C LYS A 88 -0.94 -13.33 -0.95
N GLU A 89 -1.54 -12.40 -0.22
CA GLU A 89 -1.68 -11.01 -0.65
C GLU A 89 -0.31 -10.32 -0.77
N ALA A 90 0.57 -10.52 0.21
CA ALA A 90 1.95 -10.04 0.14
C ALA A 90 2.70 -10.60 -1.08
N ASP A 91 2.58 -11.89 -1.36
CA ASP A 91 3.19 -12.53 -2.54
C ASP A 91 2.65 -11.95 -3.86
N LEU A 92 1.34 -11.65 -3.91
CA LEU A 92 0.72 -11.02 -5.07
C LEU A 92 1.23 -9.58 -5.27
N ILE A 93 1.31 -8.79 -4.19
CA ILE A 93 1.85 -7.44 -4.22
C ILE A 93 3.31 -7.45 -4.68
N LEU A 94 4.13 -8.37 -4.16
CA LEU A 94 5.52 -8.52 -4.59
C LEU A 94 5.61 -8.85 -6.09
N ARG A 95 4.80 -9.80 -6.58
CA ARG A 95 4.78 -10.12 -8.01
C ARG A 95 4.32 -8.97 -8.88
N ASP A 96 3.29 -8.23 -8.47
CA ASP A 96 2.82 -7.06 -9.21
C ASP A 96 3.89 -5.96 -9.25
N ALA A 97 4.53 -5.69 -8.10
CA ALA A 97 5.64 -4.75 -8.01
C ALA A 97 6.83 -5.17 -8.89
N GLU A 98 7.18 -6.46 -8.94
CA GLU A 98 8.22 -6.99 -9.82
C GLU A 98 7.86 -6.82 -11.30
N LEU A 99 6.62 -7.11 -11.69
CA LEU A 99 6.15 -6.95 -13.07
C LEU A 99 6.17 -5.47 -13.48
N LYS A 100 5.66 -4.58 -12.63
CA LYS A 100 5.68 -3.14 -12.85
C LYS A 100 7.11 -2.60 -12.95
N SER A 101 8.00 -3.03 -12.06
CA SER A 101 9.43 -2.69 -12.09
C SER A 101 10.09 -3.12 -13.40
N ARG A 102 9.85 -4.37 -13.84
CA ARG A 102 10.35 -4.87 -15.13
C ARG A 102 9.79 -4.07 -16.30
N GLY A 103 8.52 -3.68 -16.27
CA GLY A 103 7.89 -2.80 -17.26
C GLY A 103 8.61 -1.47 -17.36
N ILE A 104 8.79 -0.77 -16.23
CA ILE A 104 9.49 0.51 -16.16
C ILE A 104 10.93 0.40 -16.70
N ILE A 105 11.64 -0.66 -16.34
CA ILE A 105 13.01 -0.91 -16.82
C ILE A 105 13.02 -1.09 -18.34
N ASN A 106 12.10 -1.89 -18.90
CA ASN A 106 12.01 -2.11 -20.34
C ASN A 106 11.66 -0.81 -21.09
N ASP A 107 10.70 -0.04 -20.59
CA ASP A 107 10.31 1.25 -21.17
C ASP A 107 11.48 2.23 -21.13
N SER A 108 12.21 2.28 -20.01
CA SER A 108 13.42 3.10 -19.86
C SER A 108 14.52 2.69 -20.85
N TYR A 109 14.72 1.39 -21.06
CA TYR A 109 15.66 0.89 -22.07
C TYR A 109 15.23 1.25 -23.49
N ALA A 110 13.94 1.15 -23.80
CA ALA A 110 13.38 1.50 -25.09
C ALA A 110 13.57 3.00 -25.39
N GLU A 111 13.26 3.87 -24.42
CA GLU A 111 13.44 5.32 -24.57
C GLU A 111 14.91 5.68 -24.67
N ARG A 112 15.79 5.06 -23.86
CA ARG A 112 17.25 5.23 -24.00
C ARG A 112 17.73 4.85 -25.39
N GLN A 113 17.25 3.74 -25.96
CA GLN A 113 17.62 3.31 -27.31
C GLN A 113 17.13 4.30 -28.37
N LYS A 114 15.92 4.85 -28.20
CA LYS A 114 15.36 5.88 -29.09
C LYS A 114 16.19 7.16 -29.06
N VAL A 115 16.57 7.63 -27.88
CA VAL A 115 17.48 8.78 -27.71
C VAL A 115 18.85 8.48 -28.32
N GLN A 116 19.40 7.28 -28.12
CA GLN A 116 20.68 6.91 -28.73
C GLN A 116 20.61 6.94 -30.26
N ARG A 117 19.52 6.46 -30.86
CA ARG A 117 19.29 6.52 -32.30
C ARG A 117 19.14 7.96 -32.80
N SER A 118 18.41 8.81 -32.07
CA SER A 118 18.25 10.23 -32.44
C SER A 118 19.59 10.98 -32.36
N VAL A 119 20.42 10.70 -31.36
CA VAL A 119 21.78 11.24 -31.24
C VAL A 119 22.66 10.79 -32.41
N GLN A 120 22.62 9.51 -32.79
CA GLN A 120 23.37 9.02 -33.95
C GLN A 120 22.90 9.67 -35.25
N ALA A 121 21.59 9.79 -35.45
CA ALA A 121 21.04 10.46 -36.62
C ALA A 121 21.41 11.95 -36.67
N LEU A 122 21.44 12.64 -35.53
CA LEU A 122 21.86 14.04 -35.46
C LEU A 122 23.36 14.22 -35.77
N LYS A 123 24.21 13.29 -35.31
CA LYS A 123 25.63 13.27 -35.68
C LYS A 123 25.84 13.05 -37.17
N GLN A 124 25.08 12.15 -37.79
CA GLN A 124 25.13 11.95 -39.25
C GLN A 124 24.73 13.22 -39.98
N LYS A 125 23.60 13.85 -39.60
CA LYS A 125 23.18 15.14 -40.17
C LYS A 125 24.24 16.24 -40.02
N TYR A 126 24.94 16.28 -38.89
CA TYR A 126 26.03 17.23 -38.68
C TYR A 126 27.22 16.98 -39.64
N GLU A 127 27.65 15.73 -39.80
CA GLU A 127 28.72 15.40 -40.75
C GLU A 127 28.29 15.64 -42.21
N ASP A 128 27.04 15.34 -42.56
CA ASP A 128 26.48 15.63 -43.89
C ASP A 128 26.50 17.13 -44.16
N LEU A 129 26.00 17.96 -43.23
CA LEU A 129 26.03 19.42 -43.36
C LEU A 129 27.46 19.95 -43.47
N ARG A 130 28.37 19.43 -42.64
CA ARG A 130 29.79 19.80 -42.68
C ARG A 130 30.42 19.46 -44.02
N TYR A 131 30.07 18.31 -44.60
CA TYR A 131 30.52 17.91 -45.93
C TYR A 131 29.94 18.81 -47.04
N GLU A 132 28.65 19.14 -46.98
CA GLU A 132 28.02 20.07 -47.91
C GLU A 132 28.65 21.47 -47.85
N ILE A 133 28.89 22.01 -46.65
CA ILE A 133 29.58 23.29 -46.48
C ILE A 133 31.00 23.23 -47.07
N ARG A 134 31.75 22.16 -46.79
CA ARG A 134 33.09 21.99 -47.35
C ARG A 134 33.05 21.97 -48.88
N LYS A 135 32.13 21.21 -49.48
CA LYS A 135 31.94 21.18 -50.94
C LYS A 135 31.63 22.55 -51.52
N VAL A 136 30.75 23.31 -50.87
CA VAL A 136 30.40 24.66 -51.31
C VAL A 136 31.64 25.57 -51.27
N ILE A 137 32.42 25.52 -50.19
CA ILE A 137 33.68 26.28 -50.07
C ILE A 137 34.68 25.84 -51.16
N GLU A 138 34.89 24.54 -51.35
CA GLU A 138 35.77 24.01 -52.40
C GLU A 138 35.30 24.45 -53.79
N SER A 139 33.99 24.50 -54.03
CA SER A 139 33.45 25.01 -55.29
C SER A 139 33.75 26.49 -55.50
N PHE A 140 33.65 27.32 -54.46
CA PHE A 140 34.03 28.73 -54.54
C PHE A 140 35.54 28.92 -54.73
N VAL A 141 36.37 28.12 -54.06
CA VAL A 141 37.82 28.13 -54.27
C VAL A 141 38.15 27.78 -55.72
N ASN A 142 37.54 26.73 -56.28
CA ASN A 142 37.74 26.36 -57.68
C ASN A 142 37.31 27.48 -58.66
N ILE A 143 36.24 28.23 -58.36
CA ILE A 143 35.83 29.39 -59.17
C ILE A 143 36.91 30.48 -59.11
N ILE A 144 37.45 30.78 -57.94
CA ILE A 144 38.52 31.77 -57.78
C ILE A 144 39.80 31.32 -58.51
N ASP A 145 40.17 30.04 -58.42
CA ASP A 145 41.33 29.50 -59.13
C ASP A 145 41.14 29.53 -60.66
N GLN A 146 39.91 29.32 -61.14
CA GLN A 146 39.55 29.50 -62.56
C GLN A 146 39.58 30.97 -62.98
N ASP A 147 39.17 31.89 -62.11
CA ASP A 147 39.23 33.34 -62.34
C ASP A 147 40.69 33.84 -62.32
N GLN A 148 41.55 33.27 -61.49
CA GLN A 148 43.00 33.49 -61.59
C GLN A 148 43.61 32.85 -62.84
N ALA A 149 43.05 31.76 -63.36
CA ALA A 149 43.45 31.21 -64.65
C ALA A 149 42.96 32.08 -65.82
N ALA A 150 41.79 32.74 -65.69
CA ALA A 150 41.30 33.75 -66.61
C ALA A 150 42.14 35.04 -66.54
N ALA A 151 42.49 35.53 -65.36
CA ALA A 151 43.41 36.64 -65.16
C ALA A 151 44.84 36.31 -65.63
N ARG A 152 45.28 35.04 -65.51
CA ARG A 152 46.55 34.58 -66.09
C ARG A 152 46.48 34.42 -67.61
N LEU A 153 45.29 34.19 -68.18
CA LEU A 153 45.04 34.27 -69.62
C LEU A 153 45.01 35.73 -70.10
N GLU A 154 44.52 36.65 -69.26
CA GLU A 154 44.56 38.10 -69.50
C GLU A 154 46.00 38.66 -69.42
N GLU A 155 46.82 38.18 -68.47
CA GLU A 155 48.28 38.46 -68.44
C GLU A 155 49.02 37.83 -69.64
N LEU A 156 48.50 36.74 -70.23
CA LEU A 156 49.05 36.14 -71.45
C LEU A 156 48.62 36.91 -72.72
N ASP A 157 47.44 37.52 -72.72
CA ASP A 157 46.98 38.42 -73.79
C ASP A 157 47.66 39.80 -73.70
N GLU A 158 47.93 40.35 -72.51
CA GLU A 158 48.72 41.58 -72.34
C GLU A 158 50.17 41.45 -72.85
N VAL A 159 50.74 40.24 -72.85
CA VAL A 159 52.05 39.98 -73.46
C VAL A 159 51.96 39.91 -75.00
N ILE A 160 50.77 39.65 -75.56
CA ILE A 160 50.53 39.67 -77.01
C ILE A 160 50.10 41.07 -77.50
N GLU A 161 49.45 41.87 -76.66
CA GLU A 161 49.01 43.25 -76.98
C GLU A 161 50.05 44.34 -76.63
N ALA A 162 51.30 43.98 -76.35
CA ALA A 162 52.41 44.93 -76.24
C ALA A 162 52.91 45.43 -77.63
N ALA A 163 52.01 46.01 -78.42
CA ALA A 163 52.31 47.10 -79.37
C ALA A 163 51.02 47.94 -79.58
N PRO A 164 51.04 49.27 -79.38
CA PRO A 164 49.90 49.99 -78.82
C PRO A 164 49.08 50.78 -79.83
N GLU A 165 47.79 50.99 -79.53
CA GLU A 165 47.08 52.27 -79.69
C GLU A 165 45.69 52.13 -79.03
N ALA A 166 45.53 52.58 -77.78
CA ALA A 166 45.08 53.93 -77.45
C ALA A 166 43.66 54.26 -77.99
N ALA A 167 42.67 54.24 -77.10
CA ALA A 167 42.03 55.45 -76.57
C ALA A 167 40.53 55.28 -76.27
N ALA A 168 40.18 55.77 -75.08
CA ALA A 168 38.94 56.49 -74.75
C ALA A 168 37.64 55.68 -74.51
N GLU A 169 37.48 55.32 -73.23
CA GLU A 169 36.32 55.67 -72.37
C GLU A 169 35.44 56.86 -72.85
N PRO A 170 34.13 56.91 -72.53
CA PRO A 170 33.76 57.14 -71.12
C PRO A 170 32.48 56.47 -70.57
N ALA A 171 32.57 56.32 -69.25
CA ALA A 171 31.58 56.31 -68.18
C ALA A 171 30.13 56.76 -68.48
N VAL A 172 29.20 55.95 -67.99
CA VAL A 172 27.89 56.27 -67.38
C VAL A 172 27.42 54.97 -66.70
N GLU A 173 26.82 54.90 -65.52
CA GLU A 173 26.33 55.84 -64.53
C GLU A 173 25.98 54.98 -63.30
N ALA A 174 26.31 55.46 -62.10
CA ALA A 174 26.07 54.75 -60.86
C ALA A 174 24.55 54.65 -60.59
N ALA A 175 24.01 53.43 -60.56
CA ALA A 175 22.64 53.16 -60.18
C ALA A 175 22.57 52.58 -58.76
N THR A 176 22.10 53.39 -57.82
CA THR A 176 21.23 53.02 -56.68
C THR A 176 20.71 54.34 -56.10
N PRO A 177 19.41 54.49 -55.78
CA PRO A 177 18.85 53.73 -54.66
C PRO A 177 17.38 53.29 -54.80
N ASP A 178 17.04 52.33 -53.96
CA ASP A 178 15.73 52.02 -53.41
C ASP A 178 14.53 51.83 -54.36
N SER A 179 14.18 50.56 -54.54
CA SER A 179 12.78 50.17 -54.71
C SER A 179 12.54 48.86 -53.97
N VAL A 180 12.15 48.97 -52.70
CA VAL A 180 11.39 47.93 -52.01
C VAL A 180 9.90 48.27 -52.22
N PRO A 181 9.14 47.56 -53.06
CA PRO A 181 7.70 47.54 -52.92
C PRO A 181 7.32 46.46 -51.91
N GLU A 182 6.98 46.93 -50.71
CA GLU A 182 5.68 46.66 -50.08
C GLU A 182 5.00 45.31 -50.41
N SER A 183 5.07 44.37 -49.46
CA SER A 183 3.99 43.42 -49.22
C SER A 183 4.07 42.86 -47.80
N LEU A 184 3.73 43.71 -46.82
CA LEU A 184 3.39 43.28 -45.46
C LEU A 184 2.02 43.83 -45.06
N GLU A 185 1.00 43.65 -45.90
CA GLU A 185 -0.41 43.71 -45.47
C GLU A 185 -1.24 42.70 -46.26
N ALA A 186 -1.17 41.43 -45.84
CA ALA A 186 -2.23 40.45 -46.08
C ALA A 186 -2.02 39.23 -45.16
N ARG A 187 -2.47 39.35 -43.90
CA ARG A 187 -3.22 38.33 -43.16
C ARG A 187 -3.40 38.76 -41.72
N GLU A 188 -4.40 39.62 -41.56
CA GLU A 188 -5.15 39.72 -40.33
C GLU A 188 -5.80 38.36 -39.99
N SER A 189 -5.95 38.15 -38.70
CA SER A 189 -6.83 37.19 -38.03
C SER A 189 -6.33 35.76 -37.80
N ALA A 190 -6.37 35.44 -36.50
CA ALA A 190 -6.77 34.17 -35.93
C ALA A 190 -5.83 32.97 -36.11
N ARG A 191 -5.06 32.68 -35.05
CA ARG A 191 -5.21 31.42 -34.30
C ARG A 191 -4.20 31.36 -33.15
N GLU A 192 -4.66 31.76 -31.98
CA GLU A 192 -4.27 31.10 -30.75
C GLU A 192 -5.15 29.85 -30.66
N THR A 193 -4.58 28.69 -30.95
CA THR A 193 -5.15 27.34 -30.79
C THR A 193 -4.00 26.44 -30.41
N ASP A 194 -4.10 25.46 -29.52
CA ASP A 194 -5.21 24.87 -28.77
C ASP A 194 -4.53 24.10 -27.64
N PHE A 195 -4.92 24.33 -26.38
CA PHE A 195 -4.88 23.28 -25.37
C PHE A 195 -6.32 22.77 -25.28
N PRO A 196 -6.63 21.52 -25.72
CA PRO A 196 -8.00 21.04 -25.70
C PRO A 196 -8.35 20.65 -24.26
N GLY A 197 -9.11 21.53 -23.62
CA GLY A 197 -9.99 21.19 -22.52
C GLY A 197 -11.40 20.89 -23.04
N ASP A 198 -11.93 19.79 -22.52
CA ASP A 198 -13.34 19.49 -22.26
C ASP A 198 -14.20 18.84 -23.35
N ALA A 199 -14.76 17.65 -23.05
CA ALA A 199 -16.20 17.40 -23.13
C ALA A 199 -16.59 15.97 -22.71
N GLY A 200 -17.52 15.89 -21.75
CA GLY A 200 -18.52 14.82 -21.61
C GLY A 200 -18.40 14.04 -20.30
N TYR A 201 -19.36 14.00 -19.39
CA TYR A 201 -20.81 14.15 -19.52
C TYR A 201 -21.41 14.59 -18.18
N ALA A 202 -22.36 15.54 -18.21
CA ALA A 202 -23.32 15.71 -17.13
C ALA A 202 -24.53 14.78 -17.37
N ARG A 203 -24.88 13.98 -16.37
CA ARG A 203 -26.18 13.32 -16.27
C ARG A 203 -26.68 13.42 -14.82
N GLU A 204 -27.92 13.84 -14.68
CA GLU A 204 -28.66 13.97 -13.43
C GLU A 204 -29.07 12.61 -12.84
N GLU A 205 -29.29 12.67 -11.52
CA GLU A 205 -30.20 11.88 -10.67
C GLU A 205 -29.62 10.91 -9.63
N GLU A 206 -29.98 11.26 -8.39
CA GLU A 206 -30.34 10.47 -7.20
C GLU A 206 -29.64 9.13 -6.90
N GLY A 207 -29.17 9.08 -5.65
CA GLY A 207 -29.23 7.88 -4.82
C GLY A 207 -27.88 7.28 -4.46
N MET A 208 -27.72 7.10 -3.15
CA MET A 208 -26.99 5.99 -2.53
C MET A 208 -25.49 6.21 -2.17
N GLU A 209 -25.24 6.02 -0.87
CA GLU A 209 -24.04 5.48 -0.21
C GLU A 209 -22.91 6.42 0.27
N ASP A 210 -22.99 6.72 1.57
CA ASP A 210 -21.93 6.59 2.58
C ASP A 210 -20.52 7.05 2.23
N ALA A 211 -20.30 8.36 2.40
CA ALA A 211 -18.97 8.89 2.61
C ALA A 211 -18.41 8.40 3.96
N VAL A 212 -17.40 7.53 3.91
CA VAL A 212 -16.57 7.16 5.06
C VAL A 212 -15.96 8.43 5.66
N ARG A 213 -16.54 8.89 6.77
CA ARG A 213 -16.04 9.98 7.57
C ARG A 213 -14.87 9.48 8.42
N ILE A 214 -13.65 9.84 8.06
CA ILE A 214 -12.48 9.65 8.93
C ILE A 214 -12.74 10.47 10.22
N PRO A 215 -12.83 9.86 11.41
CA PRO A 215 -12.99 10.63 12.64
C PRO A 215 -11.70 11.41 12.91
N GLN A 216 -11.84 12.71 13.18
CA GLN A 216 -10.72 13.52 13.65
C GLN A 216 -10.36 13.08 15.07
N VAL A 217 -9.10 12.72 15.28
CA VAL A 217 -8.55 12.41 16.59
C VAL A 217 -8.42 13.72 17.37
N GLU A 218 -9.29 13.93 18.36
CA GLU A 218 -9.11 14.98 19.36
C GLU A 218 -7.84 14.67 20.17
N VAL A 219 -6.92 15.63 20.18
CA VAL A 219 -5.74 15.60 21.04
C VAL A 219 -6.21 15.84 22.47
N ILE A 220 -6.29 14.76 23.24
CA ILE A 220 -6.50 14.83 24.69
C ILE A 220 -5.14 15.16 25.30
N GLU A 221 -4.93 16.44 25.62
CA GLU A 221 -3.91 16.82 26.60
C GLU A 221 -4.39 16.36 27.98
N ASP A 222 -3.89 15.24 28.47
CA ASP A 222 -3.87 15.01 29.91
C ASP A 222 -2.57 14.40 30.39
N LYS A 223 -2.13 14.92 31.53
CA LYS A 223 -0.87 14.65 32.19
C LYS A 223 -0.86 13.24 32.78
N THR A 224 0.37 12.71 32.88
CA THR A 224 0.81 11.65 33.80
C THR A 224 0.19 10.26 33.60
N ILE A 225 0.99 9.32 33.07
CA ILE A 225 1.49 8.11 33.76
C ILE A 225 2.67 7.61 32.91
N ILE A 226 3.88 7.83 33.43
CA ILE A 226 5.09 7.09 33.06
C ILE A 226 5.15 5.94 34.06
N ALA A 227 4.83 4.72 33.64
CA ALA A 227 5.26 3.50 34.30
C ALA A 227 5.16 2.35 33.30
N ASP A 228 6.26 1.62 33.18
CA ASP A 228 6.43 0.33 32.51
C ASP A 228 6.62 0.39 30.98
N ASP A 229 7.82 0.81 30.57
CA ASP A 229 8.41 0.42 29.29
C ASP A 229 8.94 -1.03 29.42
N PRO A 230 8.32 -2.03 28.75
CA PRO A 230 8.69 -3.43 28.87
C PRO A 230 10.02 -3.80 28.17
N PHE A 231 10.75 -2.82 27.63
CA PHE A 231 12.01 -3.05 26.90
C PHE A 231 13.26 -2.40 27.53
N ALA A 232 13.14 -1.84 28.74
CA ALA A 232 14.25 -1.15 29.41
C ALA A 232 15.46 -2.06 29.77
N ASP A 233 15.28 -3.38 29.81
CA ASP A 233 16.32 -4.34 30.21
C ASP A 233 17.03 -5.03 29.03
N LEU A 234 16.81 -4.57 27.78
CA LEU A 234 17.58 -5.05 26.64
C LEU A 234 18.94 -4.35 26.59
N ASP A 235 19.91 -4.96 27.26
CA ASP A 235 21.33 -4.62 27.23
C ASP A 235 21.86 -4.83 25.79
N THR A 236 21.76 -3.82 24.94
CA THR A 236 22.40 -3.82 23.61
C THR A 236 23.89 -3.61 23.80
N ASP A 237 24.61 -4.69 24.10
CA ASP A 237 26.07 -4.75 24.16
C ASP A 237 26.64 -4.52 22.75
N THR A 238 26.66 -3.25 22.35
CA THR A 238 27.27 -2.80 21.11
C THR A 238 28.69 -2.38 21.46
N ASP A 239 29.57 -3.38 21.47
CA ASP A 239 30.99 -3.24 21.76
C ASP A 239 31.65 -2.36 20.67
N ASP A 240 31.77 -1.07 20.97
CA ASP A 240 32.09 0.04 20.07
C ASP A 240 33.58 0.10 19.66
N GLN A 241 34.30 -1.02 19.72
CA GLN A 241 35.73 -1.08 19.40
C GLN A 241 36.11 -2.32 18.59
N LYS A 242 35.73 -2.38 17.31
CA LYS A 242 36.48 -3.13 16.26
C LYS A 242 35.95 -2.94 14.84
N PHE A 243 36.00 -1.71 14.32
CA PHE A 243 36.06 -1.52 12.86
C PHE A 243 37.23 -0.61 12.51
N LYS A 244 38.38 -1.26 12.24
CA LYS A 244 39.47 -0.64 11.47
C LYS A 244 39.18 -0.93 9.99
N TRP A 245 39.07 0.15 9.23
CA TRP A 245 39.10 0.23 7.76
C TRP A 245 40.32 -0.50 7.18
#